data_AF-A0A1C5TVG4-F1
#
_entry.id   AF-A0A1C5TVG4-F1
#
_cell.length_a   1.000
_cell.length_b   1.000
_cell.length_c   1.000
_cell.angle_alpha   90.00
_cell.angle_beta   90.00
_cell.angle_gamma   90.00
#
_symmetry.space_group_name_H-M   'P 1'
#
loop_
_entity.id
_entity.type
_entity.pdbx_description
1 polymer ?
#
loop_
_entity_poly.entity_id
_entity_poly.type
_entity_poly.pdbx_seq_one_letter_code
_entity_poly.pdbx_strand_id
1 'polypeptide(L)'
;MKVKHYHREYDSYKTERQWALEGFLVAENVEGIELLPSKQSKQPCKYYQPNEVRPATESELQAFFQPEKERRREQARAYRKARLEREQEERERELEEAKWCAVEPYKKKIEELSIVINALDNDPSTAIAMNFEATGYEYEDELLQLSIINFKGNILFNSYFKPKKHKEWTETEKENGITPEMVANAPQISEMAKQIAEIFNKADLILYSKNYSYYWLFSWSNILIQPEYRREVNVNEMITESDNFELPKDSLEKCQAILKIYKEKLHWIEEDK
;
A
#
# COMPACT_ATOMS: atom_id res chain seq x y z
N MET A 1 -9.07 -32.62 61.25
CA MET A 1 -9.47 -34.02 60.97
C MET A 1 -8.31 -34.77 60.34
N LYS A 2 -8.16 -36.08 60.58
CA LYS A 2 -7.20 -36.92 59.84
C LYS A 2 -7.85 -37.35 58.52
N VAL A 3 -7.24 -37.00 57.38
CA VAL A 3 -7.70 -37.42 56.05
C VAL A 3 -7.58 -38.95 55.95
N LYS A 4 -8.68 -39.64 55.63
CA LYS A 4 -8.70 -41.10 55.49
C LYS A 4 -8.68 -41.50 54.02
N HIS A 5 -8.10 -42.67 53.75
CA HIS A 5 -8.26 -43.33 52.46
C HIS A 5 -9.61 -44.03 52.38
N TYR A 6 -10.17 -44.10 51.17
CA TYR A 6 -11.40 -44.83 50.90
C TYR A 6 -11.30 -46.29 51.37
N HIS A 7 -12.38 -46.75 52.01
CA HIS A 7 -12.57 -48.10 52.54
C HIS A 7 -14.04 -48.49 52.30
N ARG A 8 -14.33 -49.79 52.21
CA ARG A 8 -15.68 -50.33 51.88
C ARG A 8 -16.76 -49.88 52.87
N GLU A 9 -16.38 -49.55 54.09
CA GLU A 9 -17.29 -49.01 55.12
C GLU A 9 -17.88 -47.63 54.77
N TYR A 10 -17.27 -46.92 53.81
CA TYR A 10 -17.71 -45.61 53.34
C TYR A 10 -18.54 -45.69 52.04
N ASP A 11 -18.94 -46.89 51.59
CA ASP A 11 -19.73 -47.07 50.36
C ASP A 11 -21.08 -46.35 50.39
N SER A 12 -21.65 -46.19 51.58
CA SER A 12 -22.91 -45.46 51.79
C SER A 12 -22.73 -43.95 51.95
N TYR A 13 -21.49 -43.47 51.99
CA TYR A 13 -21.19 -42.07 52.21
C TYR A 13 -21.15 -41.34 50.88
N LYS A 14 -21.74 -40.16 50.85
CA LYS A 14 -21.78 -39.32 49.65
C LYS A 14 -21.33 -37.90 50.00
N THR A 15 -20.81 -37.20 49.01
CA THR A 15 -20.54 -35.77 49.12
C THR A 15 -21.85 -35.01 49.28
N GLU A 16 -21.77 -33.81 49.86
CA GLU A 16 -22.92 -32.90 49.99
C GLU A 16 -23.66 -32.71 48.66
N ARG A 17 -22.93 -32.54 47.55
CA ARG A 17 -23.51 -32.41 46.22
C ARG A 17 -24.25 -33.67 45.75
N GLN A 18 -23.72 -34.86 46.04
CA GLN A 18 -24.37 -36.12 45.67
C GLN A 18 -25.64 -36.34 46.49
N TRP A 19 -25.64 -35.98 47.78
CA TRP A 19 -26.86 -35.99 48.60
C TRP A 19 -27.90 -34.99 48.09
N ALA A 20 -27.47 -33.78 47.70
CA ALA A 20 -28.36 -32.78 47.13
C ALA A 20 -29.01 -33.25 45.82
N LEU A 21 -28.31 -34.03 44.99
CA LEU A 21 -28.91 -34.64 43.79
C LEU A 21 -29.96 -35.70 44.11
N GLU A 22 -29.88 -36.32 45.28
CA GLU A 22 -30.84 -37.32 45.77
C GLU A 22 -31.96 -36.70 46.61
N GLY A 23 -31.97 -35.36 46.76
CA GLY A 23 -33.00 -34.64 47.49
C GLY A 23 -32.73 -34.43 48.98
N PHE A 24 -31.47 -34.59 49.42
CA PHE A 24 -31.06 -34.44 50.82
C PHE A 24 -30.03 -33.34 50.99
N LEU A 25 -30.05 -32.65 52.14
CA LEU A 25 -29.02 -31.68 52.54
C LEU A 25 -28.38 -32.10 53.85
N VAL A 26 -27.14 -31.68 54.06
CA VAL A 26 -26.38 -31.93 55.29
C VAL A 26 -27.09 -31.28 56.48
N ALA A 27 -27.24 -32.01 57.58
CA ALA A 27 -27.85 -31.50 58.80
C ALA A 27 -26.97 -30.41 59.45
N GLU A 28 -27.56 -29.56 60.29
CA GLU A 28 -26.78 -28.53 61.00
C GLU A 28 -25.79 -29.18 61.99
N ASN A 29 -24.59 -28.60 62.10
CA ASN A 29 -23.54 -28.99 63.04
C ASN A 29 -22.93 -30.40 62.86
N VAL A 30 -23.03 -31.01 61.68
CA VAL A 30 -22.29 -32.25 61.36
C VAL A 30 -20.98 -31.93 60.62
N GLU A 31 -19.87 -32.51 61.10
CA GLU A 31 -18.54 -32.24 60.51
C GLU A 31 -18.24 -33.11 59.26
N GLY A 32 -18.93 -34.26 59.15
CA GLY A 32 -18.66 -35.27 58.13
C GLY A 32 -17.28 -35.92 58.27
N ILE A 33 -16.85 -36.63 57.23
CA ILE A 33 -15.50 -37.21 57.14
C ILE A 33 -14.76 -36.71 55.90
N GLU A 34 -13.45 -36.47 56.03
CA GLU A 34 -12.60 -36.09 54.90
C GLU A 34 -11.96 -37.33 54.27
N LEU A 35 -12.33 -37.60 53.02
CA LEU A 35 -11.82 -38.73 52.24
C LEU A 35 -11.11 -38.22 50.98
N LEU A 36 -10.05 -38.92 50.57
CA LEU A 36 -9.49 -38.73 49.24
C LEU A 36 -10.38 -39.44 48.19
N PRO A 37 -10.91 -38.73 47.18
CA PRO A 37 -11.81 -39.31 46.18
C PRO A 37 -11.19 -40.45 45.35
N SER A 38 -9.86 -40.46 45.26
CA SER A 38 -9.10 -41.54 44.62
C SER A 38 -7.69 -41.61 45.22
N LYS A 39 -6.99 -42.74 45.03
CA LYS A 39 -5.58 -42.90 45.44
C LYS A 39 -4.63 -41.89 44.77
N GLN A 40 -5.05 -41.28 43.66
CA GLN A 40 -4.28 -40.32 42.88
C GLN A 40 -4.65 -38.86 43.19
N SER A 41 -5.80 -38.62 43.84
CA SER A 41 -6.20 -37.26 44.24
C SER A 41 -5.30 -36.76 45.36
N LYS A 42 -4.90 -35.50 45.29
CA LYS A 42 -4.17 -34.79 46.35
C LYS A 42 -5.08 -33.90 47.20
N GLN A 43 -6.36 -33.80 46.84
CA GLN A 43 -7.33 -32.94 47.52
C GLN A 43 -8.40 -33.81 48.20
N PRO A 44 -8.54 -33.73 49.54
CA PRO A 44 -9.62 -34.40 50.25
C PRO A 44 -10.97 -33.71 50.00
N CYS A 45 -12.04 -34.50 49.99
CA CYS A 45 -13.42 -34.05 49.91
C CYS A 45 -14.19 -34.50 51.16
N LYS A 46 -15.20 -33.73 51.55
CA LYS A 46 -16.08 -34.10 52.67
C LYS A 46 -17.21 -35.03 52.22
N TYR A 47 -17.43 -36.07 53.00
CA TYR A 47 -18.46 -37.07 52.81
C TYR A 47 -19.31 -37.21 54.07
N TYR A 48 -20.58 -37.54 53.87
CA TYR A 48 -21.59 -37.64 54.91
C TYR A 48 -22.33 -38.97 54.80
N GLN A 49 -22.65 -39.56 55.95
CA GLN A 49 -23.45 -40.80 56.03
C GLN A 49 -24.95 -40.52 55.98
N PRO A 50 -25.80 -41.53 55.71
CA PRO A 50 -27.25 -41.35 55.57
C PRO A 50 -27.97 -40.74 56.78
N ASN A 51 -27.42 -40.85 58.00
CA ASN A 51 -27.99 -40.27 59.23
C ASN A 51 -27.52 -38.82 59.50
N GLU A 52 -26.58 -38.30 58.70
CA GLU A 52 -26.06 -36.92 58.80
C GLU A 52 -26.74 -35.97 57.80
N VAL A 53 -27.75 -36.47 57.08
CA VAL A 53 -28.49 -35.70 56.08
C VAL A 53 -29.98 -35.72 56.39
N ARG A 54 -30.68 -34.67 55.97
CA ARG A 54 -32.13 -34.52 56.10
C ARG A 54 -32.77 -34.36 54.73
N PRO A 55 -34.04 -34.77 54.54
CA PRO A 55 -34.79 -34.40 53.35
C PRO A 55 -34.79 -32.89 53.17
N ALA A 56 -34.56 -32.44 51.94
CA ALA A 56 -34.55 -31.04 51.59
C ALA A 56 -35.83 -30.67 50.84
N THR A 57 -36.31 -29.45 51.07
CA THR A 57 -37.39 -28.89 50.27
C THR A 57 -36.88 -28.49 48.88
N GLU A 58 -37.79 -28.37 47.91
CA GLU A 58 -37.43 -27.96 46.55
C GLU A 58 -36.74 -26.57 46.54
N SER A 59 -37.19 -25.64 47.38
CA SER A 59 -36.59 -24.31 47.51
C SER A 59 -35.16 -24.36 48.03
N GLU A 60 -34.88 -25.20 49.03
CA GLU A 60 -33.53 -25.37 49.59
C GLU A 60 -32.57 -26.02 48.57
N LEU A 61 -33.04 -27.01 47.82
CA LEU A 61 -32.24 -27.62 46.73
C LEU A 61 -31.98 -26.63 45.60
N GLN A 62 -32.98 -25.81 45.25
CA GLN A 62 -32.81 -24.75 44.26
C GLN A 62 -31.75 -23.75 44.71
N ALA A 63 -31.80 -23.30 45.98
CA ALA A 63 -30.79 -22.42 46.55
C ALA A 63 -29.39 -23.05 46.56
N PHE A 64 -29.28 -24.34 46.90
CA PHE A 64 -28.01 -25.07 46.90
C PHE A 64 -27.35 -25.11 45.50
N PHE A 65 -28.13 -25.40 44.45
CA PHE A 65 -27.60 -25.47 43.08
C PHE A 65 -27.53 -24.11 42.37
N GLN A 66 -28.07 -23.04 42.95
CA GLN A 66 -28.14 -21.72 42.32
C GLN A 66 -26.74 -21.15 41.99
N PRO A 67 -25.74 -21.16 42.89
CA PRO A 67 -24.40 -20.69 42.59
C PRO A 67 -23.71 -21.50 41.47
N GLU A 68 -23.92 -22.82 41.43
CA GLU A 68 -23.37 -23.68 40.37
C GLU A 68 -24.00 -23.33 39.01
N LYS A 69 -25.32 -23.11 38.97
CA LYS A 69 -26.04 -22.68 37.76
C LYS A 69 -25.57 -21.31 37.28
N GLU A 70 -25.38 -20.36 38.17
CA GLU A 70 -24.89 -19.01 37.85
C GLU A 70 -23.47 -19.05 37.29
N ARG A 71 -22.54 -19.75 37.95
CA ARG A 71 -21.18 -19.95 37.45
C ARG A 71 -21.17 -20.56 36.03
N ARG A 72 -22.01 -21.58 35.78
CA ARG A 72 -22.14 -22.19 34.44
C ARG A 72 -22.69 -21.19 33.42
N ARG A 73 -23.66 -20.36 33.79
CA ARG A 73 -24.23 -19.32 32.91
C ARG A 73 -23.19 -18.25 32.59
N GLU A 74 -22.41 -17.81 33.57
CA GLU A 74 -21.32 -16.84 33.39
C GLU A 74 -20.23 -17.41 32.48
N GLN A 75 -19.78 -18.65 32.71
CA GLN A 75 -18.83 -19.32 31.82
C GLN A 75 -19.35 -19.42 30.39
N ALA A 76 -20.63 -19.78 30.21
CA ALA A 76 -21.24 -19.82 28.88
C ALA A 76 -21.33 -18.42 28.23
N ARG A 77 -21.59 -17.36 29.01
CA ARG A 77 -21.58 -15.96 28.53
C ARG A 77 -20.18 -15.52 28.11
N ALA A 78 -19.18 -15.79 28.96
CA ALA A 78 -17.78 -15.48 28.69
C ALA A 78 -17.29 -16.22 27.43
N TYR A 79 -17.60 -17.51 27.30
CA TYR A 79 -17.27 -18.30 26.10
C TYR A 79 -17.92 -17.72 24.84
N ARG A 80 -19.20 -17.36 24.88
CA ARG A 80 -19.88 -16.74 23.73
C ARG A 80 -19.24 -15.40 23.35
N LYS A 81 -18.90 -14.57 24.34
CA LYS A 81 -18.23 -13.28 24.11
C LYS A 81 -16.86 -13.47 23.45
N ALA A 82 -16.01 -14.32 24.01
CA ALA A 82 -14.69 -14.61 23.46
C ALA A 82 -14.72 -15.29 22.07
N ARG A 83 -15.80 -16.02 21.75
CA ARG A 83 -16.02 -16.55 20.40
C ARG A 83 -16.34 -15.42 19.41
N LEU A 84 -17.26 -14.52 19.77
CA LEU A 84 -17.65 -13.39 18.93
C LEU A 84 -16.48 -12.42 18.71
N GLU A 85 -15.68 -12.15 19.73
CA GLU A 85 -14.47 -11.31 19.61
C GLU A 85 -13.47 -11.94 18.62
N ARG A 86 -13.19 -13.25 18.74
CA ARG A 86 -12.31 -13.95 17.76
C ARG A 86 -12.86 -13.92 16.34
N GLU A 87 -14.16 -14.12 16.16
CA GLU A 87 -14.82 -14.02 14.86
C GLU A 87 -14.76 -12.58 14.29
N GLN A 88 -14.80 -11.55 15.14
CA GLN A 88 -14.62 -10.15 14.73
C GLN A 88 -13.17 -9.89 14.30
N GLU A 89 -12.20 -10.29 15.10
CA GLU A 89 -10.78 -10.15 14.77
C GLU A 89 -10.41 -10.89 13.47
N GLU A 90 -10.99 -12.07 13.25
CA GLU A 90 -10.78 -12.83 12.00
C GLU A 90 -11.36 -12.09 10.80
N ARG A 91 -12.60 -11.57 10.89
CA ARG A 91 -13.19 -10.74 9.83
C ARG A 91 -12.40 -9.45 9.58
N GLU A 92 -11.88 -8.82 10.62
CA GLU A 92 -11.03 -7.63 10.47
C GLU A 92 -9.72 -7.95 9.75
N ARG A 93 -9.09 -9.10 10.06
CA ARG A 93 -7.91 -9.58 9.32
C ARG A 93 -8.24 -9.89 7.87
N GLU A 94 -9.32 -10.62 7.60
CA GLU A 94 -9.77 -10.93 6.24
C GLU A 94 -10.05 -9.65 5.44
N LEU A 95 -10.69 -8.66 6.07
CA LEU A 95 -10.96 -7.37 5.44
C LEU A 95 -9.66 -6.61 5.14
N GLU A 96 -8.70 -6.60 6.07
CA GLU A 96 -7.42 -5.93 5.87
C GLU A 96 -6.57 -6.62 4.79
N GLU A 97 -6.55 -7.95 4.78
CA GLU A 97 -5.91 -8.74 3.71
C GLU A 97 -6.57 -8.47 2.36
N ALA A 98 -7.90 -8.40 2.31
CA ALA A 98 -8.64 -8.06 1.10
C ALA A 98 -8.30 -6.65 0.59
N LYS A 99 -8.15 -5.65 1.48
CA LYS A 99 -7.69 -4.31 1.09
C LYS A 99 -6.28 -4.36 0.51
N TRP A 100 -5.36 -5.10 1.14
CA TRP A 100 -3.99 -5.21 0.66
C TRP A 100 -3.93 -5.88 -0.72
N CYS A 101 -4.65 -6.99 -0.89
CA CYS A 101 -4.80 -7.67 -2.17
C CYS A 101 -5.40 -6.78 -3.26
N ALA A 102 -6.32 -5.87 -2.92
CA ALA A 102 -6.89 -4.92 -3.86
C ALA A 102 -5.88 -3.85 -4.34
N VAL A 103 -4.91 -3.49 -3.48
CA VAL A 103 -3.88 -2.47 -3.78
C VAL A 103 -2.65 -3.08 -4.46
N GLU A 104 -2.34 -4.36 -4.21
CA GLU A 104 -1.15 -5.04 -4.74
C GLU A 104 -0.92 -4.84 -6.25
N PRO A 105 -1.94 -4.90 -7.15
CA PRO A 105 -1.76 -4.65 -8.58
C PRO A 105 -1.29 -3.22 -8.90
N TYR A 106 -1.60 -2.26 -8.03
CA TYR A 106 -1.30 -0.84 -8.19
C TYR A 106 -0.03 -0.41 -7.46
N LYS A 107 0.61 -1.28 -6.69
CA LYS A 107 1.78 -0.96 -5.86
C LYS A 107 2.89 -0.27 -6.64
N LYS A 108 3.24 -0.82 -7.81
CA LYS A 108 4.22 -0.21 -8.71
C LYS A 108 3.78 1.20 -9.13
N LYS A 109 2.53 1.37 -9.54
CA LYS A 109 2.00 2.67 -9.97
C LYS A 109 2.00 3.70 -8.83
N ILE A 110 1.67 3.28 -7.61
CA ILE A 110 1.71 4.12 -6.41
C ILE A 110 3.14 4.57 -6.12
N GLU A 111 4.12 3.67 -6.21
CA GLU A 111 5.53 4.01 -6.03
C GLU A 111 6.02 5.00 -7.08
N GLU A 112 5.66 4.79 -8.35
CA GLU A 112 5.97 5.72 -9.44
C GLU A 112 5.36 7.11 -9.23
N LEU A 113 4.09 7.17 -8.83
CA LEU A 113 3.41 8.43 -8.52
C LEU A 113 4.03 9.12 -7.31
N SER A 114 4.41 8.37 -6.27
CA SER A 114 5.09 8.91 -5.09
C SER A 114 6.41 9.60 -5.44
N ILE A 115 7.22 8.98 -6.32
CA ILE A 115 8.47 9.59 -6.81
C ILE A 115 8.19 10.89 -7.54
N VAL A 116 7.21 10.90 -8.46
CA VAL A 116 6.80 12.10 -9.19
C VAL A 116 6.36 13.20 -8.24
N ILE A 117 5.47 12.90 -7.29
CA ILE A 117 4.95 13.86 -6.30
C ILE A 117 6.11 14.44 -5.50
N ASN A 118 7.04 13.61 -5.00
CA ASN A 118 8.20 14.09 -4.25
C ASN A 118 9.09 15.02 -5.09
N ALA A 119 9.32 14.71 -6.37
CA ALA A 119 10.10 15.57 -7.26
C ALA A 119 9.43 16.93 -7.45
N LEU A 120 8.09 16.94 -7.62
CA LEU A 120 7.31 18.16 -7.79
C LEU A 120 7.20 18.97 -6.49
N ASP A 121 7.06 18.33 -5.33
CA ASP A 121 6.95 19.00 -4.02
C ASP A 121 8.27 19.64 -3.58
N ASN A 122 9.42 19.04 -3.94
CA ASN A 122 10.74 19.55 -3.57
C ASN A 122 11.07 20.86 -4.30
N ASP A 123 11.20 20.80 -5.63
CA ASP A 123 11.39 21.99 -6.45
C ASP A 123 10.83 21.77 -7.87
N PRO A 124 9.64 22.30 -8.19
CA PRO A 124 9.09 22.22 -9.55
C PRO A 124 9.99 22.82 -10.63
N SER A 125 11.02 23.60 -10.26
CA SER A 125 11.98 24.16 -11.22
C SER A 125 12.99 23.13 -11.74
N THR A 126 13.20 22.02 -11.03
CA THR A 126 14.07 20.90 -11.44
C THR A 126 13.32 19.84 -12.24
N ALA A 127 11.99 19.77 -12.15
CA ALA A 127 11.19 18.95 -13.05
C ALA A 127 11.09 19.63 -14.44
N ILE A 128 11.47 18.91 -15.49
CA ILE A 128 11.49 19.44 -16.86
C ILE A 128 10.54 18.68 -17.79
N ALA A 129 9.96 19.39 -18.75
CA ALA A 129 9.32 18.83 -19.93
C ALA A 129 10.14 19.18 -21.16
N MET A 130 10.42 18.18 -21.99
CA MET A 130 11.23 18.32 -23.20
C MET A 130 10.54 17.72 -24.42
N ASN A 131 10.85 18.30 -25.56
CA ASN A 131 10.60 17.71 -26.87
C ASN A 131 11.79 18.03 -27.78
N PHE A 132 11.99 17.18 -28.77
CA PHE A 132 12.99 17.39 -29.80
C PHE A 132 12.43 16.98 -31.16
N GLU A 133 12.97 17.63 -32.19
CA GLU A 133 12.78 17.24 -33.59
C GLU A 133 14.15 16.96 -34.19
N ALA A 134 14.18 16.03 -35.13
CA ALA A 134 15.41 15.53 -35.73
C ALA A 134 15.19 15.23 -37.21
N THR A 135 16.29 15.04 -37.95
CA THR A 135 16.28 14.66 -39.37
C THR A 135 15.58 13.31 -39.59
N GLY A 136 15.60 12.47 -38.56
CA GLY A 136 14.95 11.18 -38.46
C GLY A 136 15.06 10.68 -37.02
N TYR A 137 14.70 9.42 -36.79
CA TYR A 137 14.76 8.79 -35.47
C TYR A 137 15.52 7.47 -35.48
N GLU A 138 16.43 7.32 -36.44
CA GLU A 138 17.31 6.17 -36.59
C GLU A 138 18.77 6.51 -36.28
N TYR A 139 19.65 5.55 -36.53
CA TYR A 139 21.09 5.69 -36.35
C TYR A 139 21.65 6.75 -37.31
N GLU A 140 22.50 7.65 -36.78
CA GLU A 140 23.11 8.81 -37.48
C GLU A 140 22.24 10.04 -37.73
N ASP A 141 20.96 10.02 -37.33
CA ASP A 141 20.12 11.21 -37.39
C ASP A 141 20.59 12.34 -36.46
N GLU A 142 20.25 13.56 -36.83
CA GLU A 142 20.74 14.78 -36.20
C GLU A 142 19.60 15.61 -35.64
N LEU A 143 19.80 16.23 -34.48
CA LEU A 143 18.84 17.15 -33.88
C LEU A 143 18.63 18.37 -34.80
N LEU A 144 17.37 18.75 -34.98
CA LEU A 144 16.93 19.95 -35.68
C LEU A 144 16.41 21.00 -34.71
N GLN A 145 15.73 20.59 -33.64
CA GLN A 145 15.22 21.47 -32.59
C GLN A 145 15.22 20.73 -31.25
N LEU A 146 15.55 21.44 -30.17
CA LEU A 146 15.35 20.98 -28.80
C LEU A 146 14.69 22.10 -28.00
N SER A 147 13.62 21.76 -27.29
CA SER A 147 12.95 22.66 -26.36
C SER A 147 12.85 21.99 -25.00
N ILE A 148 13.10 22.76 -23.95
CA ILE A 148 13.05 22.32 -22.56
C ILE A 148 12.39 23.44 -21.75
N ILE A 149 11.31 23.10 -21.06
CA ILE A 149 10.65 23.97 -20.09
C ILE A 149 10.68 23.31 -18.72
N ASN A 150 10.62 24.10 -17.64
CA ASN A 150 10.40 23.53 -16.31
C ASN A 150 8.90 23.33 -16.04
N PHE A 151 8.57 22.71 -14.90
CA PHE A 151 7.18 22.45 -14.52
C PHE A 151 6.36 23.72 -14.25
N LYS A 152 7.01 24.86 -13.99
CA LYS A 152 6.38 26.18 -13.88
C LYS A 152 6.04 26.80 -15.24
N GLY A 153 6.46 26.18 -16.35
CA GLY A 153 6.27 26.69 -17.70
C GLY A 153 7.37 27.66 -18.17
N ASN A 154 8.41 27.88 -17.38
CA ASN A 154 9.54 28.72 -17.80
C ASN A 154 10.37 27.99 -18.85
N ILE A 155 10.74 28.71 -19.91
CA ILE A 155 11.63 28.18 -20.95
C ILE A 155 13.05 28.11 -20.40
N LEU A 156 13.60 26.91 -20.27
CA LEU A 156 14.99 26.67 -19.87
C LEU A 156 15.91 26.63 -21.10
N PHE A 157 15.42 26.08 -22.20
CA PHE A 157 16.13 25.98 -23.46
C PHE A 157 15.15 25.95 -24.63
N ASN A 158 15.47 26.64 -25.72
CA ASN A 158 14.74 26.51 -26.99
C ASN A 158 15.68 26.93 -28.12
N SER A 159 16.08 25.98 -28.97
CA SER A 159 16.98 26.29 -30.08
C SER A 159 16.79 25.34 -31.25
N TYR A 160 17.00 25.88 -32.45
CA TYR A 160 17.22 25.10 -33.66
C TYR A 160 18.70 24.75 -33.80
N PHE A 161 19.00 23.70 -34.55
CA PHE A 161 20.36 23.28 -34.84
C PHE A 161 20.55 23.00 -36.33
N LYS A 162 21.72 23.37 -36.83
CA LYS A 162 22.11 23.06 -38.19
C LYS A 162 22.71 21.64 -38.26
N PRO A 163 22.09 20.69 -38.98
CA PRO A 163 22.67 19.36 -39.17
C PRO A 163 23.97 19.43 -40.00
N LYS A 164 24.89 18.51 -39.75
CA LYS A 164 26.20 18.43 -40.44
C LYS A 164 26.17 17.45 -41.61
N LYS A 165 25.48 16.32 -41.47
CA LYS A 165 25.47 15.22 -42.45
C LYS A 165 24.25 15.30 -43.36
N HIS A 166 23.07 15.40 -42.77
CA HIS A 166 21.80 15.40 -43.50
C HIS A 166 21.52 16.76 -44.11
N LYS A 167 21.19 16.76 -45.40
CA LYS A 167 20.83 17.97 -46.15
C LYS A 167 19.32 18.11 -46.36
N GLU A 168 18.59 17.01 -46.26
CA GLU A 168 17.15 16.89 -46.50
C GLU A 168 16.60 15.84 -45.54
N TRP A 169 15.34 15.98 -45.14
CA TRP A 169 14.64 15.08 -44.21
C TRP A 169 13.13 15.09 -44.48
N THR A 170 12.77 14.78 -45.72
CA THR A 170 11.41 14.93 -46.28
C THR A 170 10.30 14.27 -45.46
N GLU A 171 10.60 13.16 -44.76
CA GLU A 171 9.61 12.47 -43.92
C GLU A 171 9.33 13.25 -42.63
N THR A 172 10.37 13.55 -41.85
CA THR A 172 10.21 14.31 -40.60
C THR A 172 9.83 15.75 -40.85
N GLU A 173 10.23 16.37 -41.97
CA GLU A 173 9.80 17.71 -42.37
C GLU A 173 8.28 17.81 -42.53
N LYS A 174 7.61 16.78 -43.07
CA LYS A 174 6.14 16.78 -43.17
C LYS A 174 5.49 16.86 -41.80
N GLU A 175 6.07 16.17 -40.82
CA GLU A 175 5.59 16.09 -39.45
C GLU A 175 5.90 17.36 -38.65
N ASN A 176 7.16 17.79 -38.63
CA ASN A 176 7.67 18.88 -37.78
C ASN A 176 7.67 20.26 -38.46
N GLY A 177 7.60 20.31 -39.79
CA GLY A 177 7.58 21.55 -40.58
C GLY A 177 8.92 22.31 -40.62
N ILE A 178 10.02 21.72 -40.16
CA ILE A 178 11.34 22.35 -40.13
C ILE A 178 12.02 22.12 -41.48
N THR A 179 12.26 23.18 -42.25
CA THR A 179 12.96 23.07 -43.55
C THR A 179 14.48 23.27 -43.40
N PRO A 180 15.30 22.81 -44.36
CA PRO A 180 16.74 23.10 -44.38
C PRO A 180 17.07 24.59 -44.30
N GLU A 181 16.27 25.45 -44.91
CA GLU A 181 16.44 26.90 -44.90
C GLU A 181 16.23 27.49 -43.49
N MET A 182 15.27 26.96 -42.72
CA MET A 182 15.00 27.41 -41.36
C MET A 182 16.20 27.21 -40.43
N VAL A 183 16.97 26.14 -40.65
CA VAL A 183 18.12 25.78 -39.80
C VAL A 183 19.48 26.11 -40.42
N ALA A 184 19.52 26.69 -41.63
CA ALA A 184 20.75 26.92 -42.38
C ALA A 184 21.79 27.79 -41.63
N ASN A 185 21.31 28.70 -40.78
CA ASN A 185 22.10 29.62 -39.97
C ASN A 185 22.02 29.33 -38.47
N ALA A 186 21.39 28.21 -38.08
CA ALA A 186 21.29 27.80 -36.69
C ALA A 186 22.65 27.37 -36.12
N PRO A 187 22.86 27.49 -34.79
CA PRO A 187 24.08 27.04 -34.15
C PRO A 187 24.31 25.54 -34.33
N GLN A 188 25.55 25.13 -34.10
CA GLN A 188 25.88 23.71 -34.02
C GLN A 188 25.51 23.16 -32.64
N ILE A 189 25.02 21.92 -32.58
CA ILE A 189 24.66 21.29 -31.30
C ILE A 189 25.82 21.27 -30.30
N SER A 190 27.05 21.11 -30.80
CA SER A 190 28.28 21.13 -30.00
C SER A 190 28.52 22.46 -29.26
N GLU A 191 27.98 23.57 -29.76
CA GLU A 191 28.08 24.89 -29.12
C GLU A 191 27.15 24.99 -27.90
N MET A 192 26.07 24.21 -27.89
CA MET A 192 25.02 24.25 -26.86
C MET A 192 25.04 23.01 -25.94
N ALA A 193 25.81 21.98 -26.29
CA ALA A 193 25.81 20.68 -25.60
C ALA A 193 26.06 20.78 -24.10
N LYS A 194 26.98 21.67 -23.67
CA LYS A 194 27.28 21.89 -22.26
C LYS A 194 26.08 22.48 -21.50
N GLN A 195 25.42 23.49 -22.08
CA GLN A 195 24.24 24.12 -21.48
C GLN A 195 23.10 23.11 -21.36
N ILE A 196 22.86 22.30 -22.39
CA ILE A 196 21.84 21.25 -22.35
C ILE A 196 22.17 20.23 -21.25
N ALA A 197 23.41 19.74 -21.19
CA ALA A 197 23.83 18.81 -20.15
C ALA A 197 23.64 19.37 -18.73
N GLU A 198 23.95 20.65 -18.49
CA GLU A 198 23.73 21.31 -17.20
C GLU A 198 22.26 21.36 -16.78
N ILE A 199 21.33 21.50 -17.72
CA ILE A 199 19.88 21.45 -17.45
C ILE A 199 19.47 20.03 -17.04
N PHE A 200 19.88 19.03 -17.82
CA PHE A 200 19.53 17.63 -17.53
C PHE A 200 20.17 17.12 -16.23
N ASN A 201 21.39 17.53 -15.91
CA ASN A 201 22.09 17.14 -14.68
C ASN A 201 21.49 17.76 -13.41
N LYS A 202 20.58 18.75 -13.54
CA LYS A 202 19.84 19.31 -12.41
C LYS A 202 18.43 18.75 -12.32
N ALA A 203 18.01 17.92 -13.27
CA ALA A 203 16.63 17.49 -13.39
C ALA A 203 16.36 16.20 -12.63
N ASP A 204 15.41 16.24 -11.70
CA ASP A 204 14.98 15.06 -10.93
C ASP A 204 13.91 14.25 -11.70
N LEU A 205 13.14 14.94 -12.55
CA LEU A 205 12.04 14.40 -13.34
C LEU A 205 12.09 14.95 -14.78
N ILE A 206 11.97 14.05 -15.76
CA ILE A 206 11.91 14.39 -17.18
C ILE A 206 10.60 13.87 -17.78
N LEU A 207 9.81 14.79 -18.33
CA LEU A 207 8.62 14.51 -19.12
C LEU A 207 8.95 14.64 -20.62
N TYR A 208 8.59 13.65 -21.43
CA TYR A 208 8.84 13.66 -22.88
C TYR A 208 7.74 12.90 -23.64
N SER A 209 7.55 13.20 -24.93
CA SER A 209 6.43 12.67 -25.74
C SER A 209 6.86 11.96 -27.03
N LYS A 210 8.08 11.42 -27.07
CA LYS A 210 8.55 10.62 -28.21
C LYS A 210 8.76 9.18 -27.74
N ASN A 211 8.28 8.23 -28.54
CA ASN A 211 8.52 6.80 -28.29
C ASN A 211 9.94 6.37 -28.66
N TYR A 212 10.75 7.30 -29.17
CA TYR A 212 12.15 7.11 -29.51
C TYR A 212 13.04 7.56 -28.37
N SER A 213 14.07 6.77 -28.09
CA SER A 213 15.08 7.09 -27.09
C SER A 213 15.93 8.29 -27.54
N TYR A 214 15.87 9.39 -26.79
CA TYR A 214 16.69 10.58 -27.03
C TYR A 214 18.19 10.34 -26.72
N TYR A 215 18.50 9.29 -25.96
CA TYR A 215 19.86 8.95 -25.53
C TYR A 215 20.84 8.81 -26.69
N TRP A 216 20.41 8.21 -27.80
CA TRP A 216 21.27 8.06 -28.98
C TRP A 216 21.58 9.41 -29.61
N LEU A 217 20.56 10.22 -29.89
CA LEU A 217 20.71 11.58 -30.45
C LEU A 217 21.64 12.44 -29.58
N PHE A 218 21.49 12.34 -28.26
CA PHE A 218 22.30 13.09 -27.31
C PHE A 218 23.76 12.62 -27.29
N SER A 219 23.98 11.30 -27.32
CA SER A 219 25.31 10.71 -27.41
C SER A 219 26.05 11.17 -28.67
N TRP A 220 25.41 11.07 -29.83
CA TRP A 220 25.98 11.53 -31.11
C TRP A 220 26.22 13.04 -31.15
N SER A 221 25.43 13.80 -30.40
CA SER A 221 25.54 15.24 -30.25
C SER A 221 26.55 15.69 -29.19
N ASN A 222 27.25 14.75 -28.55
CA ASN A 222 28.20 15.00 -27.45
C ASN A 222 27.56 15.72 -26.25
N ILE A 223 26.27 15.48 -26.00
CA ILE A 223 25.55 15.95 -24.81
C ILE A 223 25.78 14.90 -23.71
N LEU A 224 26.76 15.18 -22.86
CA LEU A 224 27.18 14.26 -21.81
C LEU A 224 26.38 14.50 -20.53
N ILE A 225 25.30 13.74 -20.36
CA ILE A 225 24.50 13.77 -19.13
C ILE A 225 25.10 12.79 -18.11
N GLN A 226 25.23 13.21 -16.86
CA GLN A 226 25.75 12.38 -15.78
C GLN A 226 24.83 11.18 -15.52
N PRO A 227 25.38 9.98 -15.29
CA PRO A 227 24.60 8.81 -14.95
C PRO A 227 24.06 8.95 -13.53
N GLU A 228 22.89 9.55 -13.43
CA GLU A 228 22.12 9.72 -12.20
C GLU A 228 20.75 9.07 -12.39
N TYR A 229 20.20 8.53 -11.30
CA TYR A 229 18.85 7.99 -11.32
C TYR A 229 17.86 9.15 -11.42
N ARG A 230 17.41 9.43 -12.64
CA ARG A 230 16.35 10.42 -12.91
C ARG A 230 15.07 9.70 -13.29
N ARG A 231 13.93 10.20 -12.83
CA ARG A 231 12.65 9.62 -13.23
C ARG A 231 12.30 10.15 -14.62
N GLU A 232 12.00 9.23 -15.52
CA GLU A 232 11.55 9.55 -16.87
C GLU A 232 10.10 9.11 -17.04
N VAL A 233 9.29 9.99 -17.61
CA VAL A 233 7.88 9.74 -17.88
C VAL A 233 7.60 10.07 -19.34
N ASN A 234 7.30 9.03 -20.12
CA ASN A 234 6.74 9.21 -21.44
C ASN A 234 5.26 9.58 -21.30
N VAL A 235 4.92 10.84 -21.56
CA VAL A 235 3.53 11.30 -21.44
C VAL A 235 2.60 10.65 -22.46
N ASN A 236 3.10 10.10 -23.57
CA ASN A 236 2.26 9.35 -24.50
C ASN A 236 1.67 8.08 -23.86
N GLU A 237 2.33 7.50 -22.86
CA GLU A 237 1.80 6.36 -22.11
C GLU A 237 0.63 6.75 -21.20
N MET A 238 0.42 8.06 -20.99
CA MET A 238 -0.67 8.61 -20.18
C MET A 238 -1.81 9.19 -21.02
N ILE A 239 -1.58 9.39 -22.31
CA ILE A 239 -2.59 9.87 -23.26
C ILE A 239 -3.39 8.66 -23.74
N THR A 240 -4.72 8.80 -23.71
CA THR A 240 -5.70 7.80 -24.14
C THR A 240 -6.36 8.23 -25.45
N GLU A 241 -6.94 7.29 -26.21
CA GLU A 241 -7.66 7.62 -27.46
C GLU A 241 -8.78 8.65 -27.25
N SER A 242 -9.35 8.73 -26.05
CA SER A 242 -10.38 9.72 -25.70
C SER A 242 -9.87 11.15 -25.52
N ASP A 243 -8.56 11.36 -25.41
CA ASP A 243 -7.99 12.70 -25.18
C ASP A 243 -7.98 13.57 -26.46
N ASN A 244 -8.30 12.99 -27.64
CA ASN A 244 -8.42 13.65 -28.97
C ASN A 244 -7.40 14.78 -29.21
N PHE A 245 -6.14 14.48 -28.91
CA PHE A 245 -5.09 15.47 -28.78
C PHE A 245 -4.14 15.40 -29.98
N GLU A 246 -4.09 16.47 -30.76
CA GLU A 246 -3.08 16.66 -31.80
C GLU A 246 -1.93 17.49 -31.25
N LEU A 247 -0.71 16.94 -31.30
CA LEU A 247 0.48 17.68 -30.96
C LEU A 247 0.73 18.75 -32.03
N PRO A 248 1.04 20.00 -31.64
CA PRO A 248 1.47 21.03 -32.59
C PRO A 248 2.75 20.59 -33.30
N LYS A 249 3.20 21.30 -34.34
CA LYS A 249 4.43 20.93 -35.07
C LYS A 249 5.70 21.36 -34.34
N ASP A 250 5.70 22.56 -33.78
CA ASP A 250 6.84 23.17 -33.11
C ASP A 250 7.17 22.48 -31.78
N SER A 251 8.46 22.33 -31.50
CA SER A 251 8.94 21.62 -30.31
C SER A 251 8.60 22.32 -28.98
N LEU A 252 8.59 23.65 -28.93
CA LEU A 252 8.25 24.39 -27.70
C LEU A 252 6.75 24.29 -27.42
N GLU A 253 5.92 24.45 -28.44
CA GLU A 253 4.47 24.26 -28.31
C GLU A 253 4.13 22.83 -27.86
N LYS A 254 4.86 21.82 -28.36
CA LYS A 254 4.76 20.43 -27.87
C LYS A 254 5.08 20.35 -26.39
N CYS A 255 6.18 20.93 -25.92
CA CYS A 255 6.53 20.95 -24.49
C CYS A 255 5.43 21.56 -23.62
N GLN A 256 4.88 22.69 -24.04
CA GLN A 256 3.81 23.38 -23.32
C GLN A 256 2.54 22.53 -23.25
N ALA A 257 2.18 21.89 -24.36
CA ALA A 257 1.00 21.05 -24.44
C ALA A 257 1.16 19.75 -23.63
N ILE A 258 2.36 19.14 -23.66
CA ILE A 258 2.74 18.00 -22.80
C ILE A 258 2.57 18.36 -21.32
N LEU A 259 3.16 19.48 -20.90
CA LEU A 259 3.11 19.93 -19.51
C LEU A 259 1.65 20.19 -19.07
N LYS A 260 0.86 20.81 -19.95
CA LYS A 260 -0.56 21.06 -19.70
C LYS A 260 -1.33 19.75 -19.46
N ILE A 261 -1.22 18.78 -20.36
CA ILE A 261 -1.90 17.47 -20.22
C ILE A 261 -1.48 16.80 -18.92
N TYR A 262 -0.18 16.80 -18.63
CA TYR A 262 0.33 16.14 -17.46
C TYR A 262 -0.20 16.77 -16.16
N LYS A 263 -0.24 18.10 -16.09
CA LYS A 263 -0.87 18.84 -14.98
C LYS A 263 -2.36 18.51 -14.85
N GLU A 264 -3.10 18.45 -15.96
CA GLU A 264 -4.52 18.09 -15.95
C GLU A 264 -4.77 16.67 -15.43
N LYS A 265 -3.98 15.68 -15.88
CA LYS A 265 -4.08 14.28 -15.41
C LYS A 265 -3.69 14.13 -13.94
N LEU A 266 -2.79 14.97 -13.43
CA LEU A 266 -2.43 15.03 -12.02
C LEU A 266 -3.43 15.81 -11.17
N HIS A 267 -4.45 16.44 -11.77
CA HIS A 267 -5.31 17.42 -11.09
C HIS A 267 -4.48 18.49 -10.35
N TRP A 268 -3.37 18.92 -10.97
CA TRP A 268 -2.46 19.89 -10.39
C TRP A 268 -3.14 21.25 -10.24
N ILE A 269 -3.10 21.79 -9.03
CA ILE A 269 -3.59 23.14 -8.72
C ILE A 269 -2.35 24.01 -8.52
N GLU A 270 -2.21 25.05 -9.33
CA GLU A 270 -1.18 26.06 -9.08
C GLU A 270 -1.56 26.84 -7.82
N GLU A 271 -0.80 26.64 -6.74
CA GLU A 271 -0.87 27.54 -5.59
C GLU A 271 -0.27 28.88 -6.02
N ASP A 272 -1.12 29.90 -6.19
CA ASP A 272 -0.68 31.28 -6.30
C ASP A 272 0.11 31.65 -5.03
N LYS A 273 1.44 31.64 -5.12
CA LYS A 273 2.36 32.15 -4.08
C LYS A 273 2.98 33.46 -4.52
#